data_AF-A0AA46NZ99-F1
#
_entry.id   AF-A0AA46NZ99-F1
#
_cell.length_a   1.000
_cell.length_b   1.000
_cell.length_c   1.000
_cell.angle_alpha   90.00
_cell.angle_beta   90.00
_cell.angle_gamma   90.00
#
_symmetry.space_group_name_H-M   'P 1'
#
loop_
_entity.id
_entity.type
_entity.pdbx_description
1 polymer ?
#
loop_
_entity_poly.entity_id
_entity_poly.type
_entity_poly.pdbx_seq_one_letter_code
_entity_poly.pdbx_strand_id
1 'polypeptide(L)'
;MKVLVAYASRHGATAGIAERIAEVIRTEGHVVDTLELPAPASVDDYDACVVGSSAYLGHWEKPASAFVREHRDGLVARPVWLFTSGPLGTDEVDEQGQNVRESAAPQELSELTDAVAPREHHVFFGALDPKTLGVGARLMRKLPAGRKLLPEGDFRDWQEIEDWARSIARTLDAA
;
A
#
# COMPACT_ATOMS: atom_id res chain seq x y z
N MET A 1 -14.26 16.37 -3.46
CA MET A 1 -12.85 16.48 -3.06
C MET A 1 -11.95 15.93 -4.15
N LYS A 2 -10.73 16.45 -4.24
CA LYS A 2 -9.65 15.93 -5.09
C LYS A 2 -8.67 15.13 -4.23
N VAL A 3 -8.45 13.87 -4.57
CA VAL A 3 -7.67 12.90 -3.79
C VAL A 3 -6.46 12.45 -4.59
N LEU A 4 -5.28 12.39 -3.96
CA LEU A 4 -4.09 11.76 -4.52
C LEU A 4 -3.96 10.34 -3.98
N VAL A 5 -3.83 9.35 -4.86
CA VAL A 5 -3.43 7.98 -4.51
C VAL A 5 -2.01 7.75 -5.02
N ALA A 6 -1.02 7.96 -4.16
CA ALA A 6 0.40 7.78 -4.48
C ALA A 6 0.88 6.40 -4.00
N TYR A 7 1.62 5.67 -4.81
CA TYR A 7 2.07 4.32 -4.43
C TYR A 7 3.43 3.94 -4.99
N ALA A 8 4.15 3.03 -4.33
CA ALA A 8 5.34 2.38 -4.88
C ALA A 8 5.13 0.86 -4.97
N SER A 9 5.37 0.29 -6.15
CA SER A 9 5.05 -1.10 -6.46
C SER A 9 6.26 -1.81 -7.08
N ARG A 10 6.73 -2.92 -6.49
CA ARG A 10 7.85 -3.69 -7.05
C ARG A 10 7.45 -4.69 -8.12
N HIS A 11 6.31 -5.37 -7.94
CA HIS A 11 5.88 -6.50 -8.76
C HIS A 11 4.43 -6.37 -9.29
N GLY A 12 3.83 -5.20 -9.14
CA GLY A 12 2.52 -4.85 -9.72
C GLY A 12 1.31 -5.05 -8.78
N ALA A 13 1.46 -5.81 -7.68
CA ALA A 13 0.35 -6.07 -6.76
C ALA A 13 -0.19 -4.78 -6.12
N THR A 14 0.70 -3.94 -5.60
CA THR A 14 0.37 -2.66 -4.96
C THR A 14 -0.25 -1.68 -5.94
N ALA A 15 0.23 -1.66 -7.19
CA ALA A 15 -0.38 -0.83 -8.24
C ALA A 15 -1.83 -1.22 -8.48
N GLY A 16 -2.14 -2.52 -8.55
CA GLY A 16 -3.53 -2.98 -8.68
C GLY A 16 -4.41 -2.60 -7.48
N ILE A 17 -3.86 -2.62 -6.26
CA ILE A 17 -4.58 -2.17 -5.06
C ILE A 17 -4.86 -0.65 -5.15
N ALA A 18 -3.85 0.15 -5.47
CA ALA A 18 -3.96 1.59 -5.60
C ALA A 18 -4.99 2.00 -6.66
N GLU A 19 -4.94 1.37 -7.84
CA GLU A 19 -5.89 1.64 -8.92
C GLU A 19 -7.33 1.27 -8.53
N ARG A 20 -7.53 0.15 -7.81
CA ARG A 20 -8.87 -0.22 -7.31
C ARG A 20 -9.37 0.75 -6.25
N ILE A 21 -8.52 1.18 -5.31
CA ILE A 21 -8.88 2.22 -4.34
C ILE A 21 -9.32 3.49 -5.06
N ALA A 22 -8.55 3.93 -6.06
CA ALA A 22 -8.86 5.12 -6.82
C ALA A 22 -10.16 4.99 -7.63
N GLU A 23 -10.38 3.84 -8.27
CA GLU A 23 -11.62 3.52 -9.00
C GLU A 23 -12.86 3.62 -8.10
N VAL A 24 -12.79 3.04 -6.89
CA VAL A 24 -13.89 3.08 -5.93
C VAL A 24 -14.13 4.52 -5.47
N ILE A 25 -13.11 5.24 -5.03
CA ILE A 25 -13.25 6.63 -4.56
C ILE A 25 -13.79 7.54 -5.67
N ARG A 26 -13.43 7.30 -6.95
CA ARG A 26 -14.03 8.00 -8.11
C ARG A 26 -15.52 7.68 -8.27
N THR A 27 -15.88 6.41 -8.11
CA THR A 27 -17.28 5.94 -8.23
C THR A 27 -18.17 6.55 -7.13
N GLU A 28 -17.62 6.82 -5.96
CA GLU A 28 -18.28 7.53 -4.86
C GLU A 28 -18.35 9.07 -5.10
N GLY A 29 -17.88 9.58 -6.24
CA GLY A 29 -18.12 10.97 -6.67
C GLY A 29 -16.96 11.94 -6.44
N HIS A 30 -15.78 11.46 -6.06
CA HIS A 30 -14.59 12.30 -5.90
C HIS A 30 -13.70 12.31 -7.15
N VAL A 31 -12.85 13.34 -7.28
CA VAL A 31 -11.81 13.38 -8.30
C VAL A 31 -10.57 12.71 -7.74
N VAL A 32 -9.97 11.74 -8.45
CA VAL A 32 -8.81 11.00 -7.94
C VAL A 32 -7.72 10.94 -9.00
N ASP A 33 -6.50 11.30 -8.63
CA ASP A 33 -5.29 11.08 -9.41
C ASP A 33 -4.50 9.90 -8.82
N THR A 34 -4.01 9.01 -9.67
CA THR A 34 -3.10 7.93 -9.26
C THR A 34 -1.68 8.26 -9.69
N LEU A 35 -0.72 8.01 -8.80
CA LEU A 35 0.69 8.34 -9.03
C LEU A 35 1.61 7.21 -8.57
N GLU A 36 2.32 6.59 -9.51
CA GLU A 36 3.38 5.65 -9.19
C GLU A 36 4.68 6.40 -8.82
N LEU A 37 5.28 6.03 -7.70
CA LEU A 37 6.48 6.64 -7.14
C LEU A 37 7.74 5.83 -7.52
N PRO A 38 8.87 6.51 -7.79
CA PRO A 38 9.10 7.95 -7.63
C PRO A 38 8.55 8.79 -8.80
N ALA A 39 7.93 9.92 -8.47
CA ALA A 39 7.48 10.90 -9.46
C ALA A 39 7.51 12.31 -8.84
N PRO A 40 7.75 13.36 -9.64
CA PRO A 40 7.57 14.72 -9.16
C PRO A 40 6.09 14.96 -8.88
N ALA A 41 5.75 15.28 -7.63
CA ALA A 41 4.39 15.59 -7.23
C ALA A 41 4.37 16.81 -6.30
N SER A 42 3.24 17.51 -6.31
CA SER A 42 2.84 18.35 -5.19
C SER A 42 1.63 17.70 -4.55
N VAL A 43 1.57 17.74 -3.23
CA VAL A 43 0.41 17.28 -2.47
C VAL A 43 -0.58 18.43 -2.22
N ASP A 44 -0.20 19.67 -2.51
CA ASP A 44 -0.94 20.87 -2.13
C ASP A 44 -2.20 21.15 -2.96
N ASP A 45 -2.29 20.55 -4.14
CA ASP A 45 -3.48 20.63 -4.99
C ASP A 45 -4.57 19.62 -4.60
N TYR A 46 -4.36 18.85 -3.52
CA TYR A 46 -5.25 17.77 -3.10
C TYR A 46 -5.86 18.06 -1.73
N ASP A 47 -7.15 17.71 -1.61
CA ASP A 47 -7.90 17.79 -0.35
C ASP A 47 -7.56 16.62 0.58
N ALA A 48 -7.06 15.51 0.04
CA ALA A 48 -6.72 14.29 0.78
C ALA A 48 -5.67 13.44 0.04
N CYS A 49 -4.95 12.60 0.79
CA CYS A 49 -3.96 11.69 0.23
C CYS A 49 -4.09 10.26 0.75
N VAL A 50 -3.94 9.28 -0.14
CA VAL A 50 -3.74 7.87 0.18
C VAL A 50 -2.33 7.50 -0.30
N VAL A 51 -1.47 7.02 0.59
CA VAL A 51 -0.08 6.65 0.26
C VAL A 51 0.16 5.17 0.53
N GLY A 52 0.64 4.47 -0.48
CA GLY A 52 0.81 3.02 -0.43
C GLY A 52 2.22 2.53 -0.78
N SER A 53 2.59 1.36 -0.25
CA SER A 53 3.82 0.70 -0.67
C SER A 53 3.71 -0.82 -0.60
N SER A 54 4.43 -1.52 -1.49
CA SER A 54 4.77 -2.91 -1.22
C SER A 54 5.75 -3.01 -0.06
N ALA A 55 5.51 -3.97 0.84
CA ALA A 55 6.48 -4.35 1.87
C ALA A 55 7.27 -5.58 1.43
N TYR A 56 8.60 -5.47 1.42
CA TYR A 56 9.50 -6.60 1.21
C TYR A 56 10.56 -6.62 2.29
N LEU A 57 10.79 -7.81 2.87
CA LEU A 57 11.77 -8.01 3.94
C LEU A 57 11.57 -7.04 5.11
N GLY A 58 10.31 -6.70 5.44
CA GLY A 58 9.97 -5.79 6.53
C GLY A 58 10.14 -4.30 6.21
N HIS A 59 10.34 -3.93 4.95
CA HIS A 59 10.55 -2.53 4.55
C HIS A 59 9.57 -2.11 3.46
N TRP A 60 9.07 -0.88 3.57
CA TRP A 60 8.45 -0.20 2.43
C TRP A 60 9.46 0.07 1.32
N GLU A 61 8.96 0.21 0.09
CA GLU A 61 9.79 0.73 -0.99
C GLU A 61 10.28 2.14 -0.65
N LYS A 62 11.58 2.37 -0.85
CA LYS A 62 12.23 3.65 -0.54
C LYS A 62 11.50 4.87 -1.15
N PRO A 63 11.00 4.83 -2.41
CA PRO A 63 10.26 5.94 -2.98
C PRO A 63 9.00 6.34 -2.18
N ALA A 64 8.25 5.38 -1.64
CA ALA A 64 7.03 5.69 -0.87
C ALA A 64 7.37 6.31 0.50
N SER A 65 8.34 5.74 1.22
CA SER A 65 8.76 6.32 2.51
C SER A 65 9.45 7.69 2.33
N ALA A 66 10.24 7.88 1.26
CA ALA A 66 10.81 9.18 0.92
C ALA A 66 9.72 10.22 0.62
N PHE A 67 8.71 9.86 -0.17
CA PHE A 67 7.59 10.74 -0.48
C PHE A 67 6.88 11.26 0.78
N VAL A 68 6.59 10.38 1.75
CA VAL A 68 5.96 10.80 3.02
C VAL A 68 6.84 11.77 3.81
N ARG A 69 8.16 11.52 3.85
CA ARG A 69 9.12 12.40 4.54
C ARG A 69 9.25 13.76 3.86
N GLU A 70 9.38 13.76 2.54
CA GLU A 70 9.58 14.96 1.73
C GLU A 70 8.34 15.86 1.71
N HIS A 71 7.14 15.26 1.69
CA HIS A 71 5.87 15.98 1.65
C HIS A 71 5.16 16.09 3.01
N ARG A 72 5.87 15.80 4.11
CA ARG A 72 5.31 15.75 5.46
C ARG A 72 4.43 16.96 5.78
N ASP A 73 4.94 18.18 5.60
CA ASP A 73 4.25 19.40 6.01
C ASP A 73 2.96 19.63 5.21
N GLY A 74 2.93 19.24 3.94
CA GLY A 74 1.70 19.22 3.16
C GLY A 74 0.76 18.13 3.67
N LEU A 75 1.26 16.91 3.84
CA LEU A 75 0.47 15.74 4.25
C LEU A 75 -0.23 15.97 5.61
N VAL A 76 0.44 16.55 6.61
CA VAL A 76 -0.18 16.84 7.93
C VAL A 76 -1.29 17.88 7.87
N ALA A 77 -1.34 18.70 6.81
CA ALA A 77 -2.36 19.73 6.64
C ALA A 77 -3.69 19.16 6.09
N ARG A 78 -3.75 17.86 5.78
CA ARG A 78 -4.92 17.22 5.17
C ARG A 78 -5.15 15.79 5.68
N PRO A 79 -6.33 15.20 5.47
CA PRO A 79 -6.56 13.79 5.74
C PRO A 79 -5.61 12.88 4.94
N VAL A 80 -4.92 11.99 5.64
CA VAL A 80 -3.99 11.01 5.06
C VAL A 80 -4.37 9.60 5.47
N TRP A 81 -4.30 8.67 4.53
CA TRP A 81 -4.38 7.22 4.78
C TRP A 81 -3.12 6.55 4.27
N LEU A 82 -2.65 5.56 5.00
CA LEU A 82 -1.52 4.73 4.59
C LEU A 82 -1.99 3.32 4.28
N PHE A 83 -1.37 2.65 3.31
CA PHE A 83 -1.57 1.21 3.15
C PHE A 83 -0.29 0.46 2.81
N THR A 84 -0.25 -0.80 3.20
CA THR A 84 0.84 -1.73 2.91
C THR A 84 0.31 -2.90 2.11
N SER A 85 1.04 -3.32 1.07
CA SER A 85 0.76 -4.53 0.30
C SER A 85 1.78 -5.61 0.64
N GLY A 86 1.28 -6.74 1.14
CA GLY A 86 2.04 -7.82 1.77
C GLY A 86 1.41 -8.16 3.12
N PRO A 87 1.53 -9.41 3.62
CA PRO A 87 2.37 -10.50 3.14
C PRO A 87 1.76 -11.29 1.97
N LEU A 88 2.45 -12.34 1.51
CA LEU A 88 1.94 -13.31 0.53
C LEU A 88 1.46 -14.57 1.25
N GLY A 89 0.41 -15.20 0.72
CA GLY A 89 -0.22 -16.38 1.31
C GLY A 89 -1.59 -16.07 1.90
N THR A 90 -2.19 -17.08 2.51
CA THR A 90 -3.53 -17.03 3.11
C THR A 90 -3.52 -17.27 4.62
N ASP A 91 -2.34 -17.43 5.20
CA ASP A 91 -2.19 -17.68 6.64
C ASP A 91 -2.58 -16.40 7.39
N GLU A 92 -3.43 -16.52 8.41
CA GLU A 92 -3.81 -15.38 9.27
C GLU A 92 -2.84 -15.19 10.43
N VAL A 93 -2.08 -16.23 10.78
CA VAL A 93 -1.07 -16.22 11.83
C VAL A 93 0.28 -16.69 11.31
N ASP A 94 1.36 -16.08 11.82
CA ASP A 94 2.72 -16.47 11.48
C ASP A 94 3.20 -17.70 12.27
N GLU A 95 4.45 -18.11 12.06
CA GLU A 95 5.05 -19.27 12.72
C GLU A 95 5.13 -19.13 14.26
N GLN A 96 4.93 -17.92 14.80
CA GLN A 96 4.91 -17.62 16.23
C GLN A 96 3.47 -17.47 16.78
N GLY A 97 2.46 -17.65 15.94
CA GLY A 97 1.05 -17.48 16.30
C GLY A 97 0.59 -16.04 16.39
N GLN A 98 1.38 -15.08 15.90
CA GLN A 98 1.01 -13.66 15.85
C GLN A 98 0.23 -13.36 14.58
N ASN A 99 -0.63 -12.33 14.60
CA ASN A 99 -1.36 -11.91 13.42
C ASN A 99 -0.39 -11.48 12.31
N VAL A 100 -0.48 -12.10 11.12
CA VAL A 100 0.47 -11.84 10.03
C VAL A 100 0.45 -10.39 9.55
N ARG A 101 -0.67 -9.68 9.68
CA ARG A 101 -0.80 -8.29 9.23
C ARG A 101 -0.12 -7.35 10.21
N GLU A 102 -0.15 -7.67 11.49
CA GLU A 102 0.60 -6.94 12.52
C GLU A 102 2.11 -7.20 12.37
N SER A 103 2.52 -8.46 12.18
CA SER A 103 3.95 -8.79 12.03
C SER A 103 4.53 -8.43 10.66
N ALA A 104 3.68 -8.23 9.63
CA ALA A 104 4.08 -7.72 8.32
C ALA A 104 4.15 -6.19 8.24
N ALA A 105 3.82 -5.47 9.32
CA ALA A 105 4.00 -4.03 9.37
C ALA A 105 5.46 -3.66 9.06
N PRO A 106 5.70 -2.68 8.17
CA PRO A 106 7.06 -2.29 7.80
C PRO A 106 7.75 -1.56 8.95
N GLN A 107 9.07 -1.65 9.02
CA GLN A 107 9.88 -0.97 10.05
C GLN A 107 9.65 0.55 10.07
N GLU A 108 9.38 1.13 8.90
CA GLU A 108 9.12 2.55 8.76
C GLU A 108 7.75 2.97 9.34
N LEU A 109 6.82 2.04 9.61
CA LEU A 109 5.43 2.39 9.93
C LEU A 109 5.30 3.34 11.13
N SER A 110 6.04 3.09 12.22
CA SER A 110 5.99 3.95 13.40
C SER A 110 6.44 5.37 13.06
N GLU A 111 7.58 5.49 12.39
CA GLU A 111 8.13 6.78 11.96
C GLU A 111 7.17 7.53 11.05
N LEU A 112 6.57 6.85 10.06
CA LEU A 112 5.66 7.46 9.11
C LEU A 112 4.33 7.86 9.78
N THR A 113 3.82 7.05 10.69
CA THR A 113 2.63 7.36 11.48
C THR A 113 2.86 8.57 12.36
N ASP A 114 4.01 8.65 13.04
CA ASP A 114 4.39 9.81 13.85
C ASP A 114 4.59 11.06 12.98
N ALA A 115 5.08 10.91 11.76
CA ALA A 115 5.36 12.01 10.85
C ALA A 115 4.10 12.70 10.33
N VAL A 116 3.07 11.92 9.95
CA VAL A 116 1.88 12.45 9.25
C VAL A 116 0.54 12.17 9.93
N ALA A 117 0.52 11.47 11.07
CA ALA A 117 -0.68 11.14 11.84
C ALA A 117 -1.86 10.68 10.95
N PRO A 118 -1.69 9.61 10.16
CA PRO A 118 -2.72 9.16 9.23
C PRO A 118 -3.99 8.79 10.00
N ARG A 119 -5.14 9.00 9.36
CA ARG A 119 -6.44 8.57 9.91
C ARG A 119 -6.50 7.08 10.12
N GLU A 120 -5.83 6.32 9.25
CA GLU A 120 -5.71 4.87 9.33
C GLU A 120 -4.49 4.39 8.55
N HIS A 121 -3.92 3.28 8.99
CA HIS A 121 -3.00 2.44 8.21
C HIS A 121 -3.62 1.06 8.04
N HIS A 122 -3.66 0.57 6.79
CA HIS A 122 -4.23 -0.74 6.48
C HIS A 122 -3.22 -1.67 5.80
N VAL A 123 -3.21 -2.95 6.18
CA VAL A 123 -2.34 -3.98 5.60
C VAL A 123 -3.17 -4.93 4.75
N PHE A 124 -2.94 -4.92 3.44
CA PHE A 124 -3.56 -5.82 2.48
C PHE A 124 -2.60 -6.94 2.09
N PHE A 125 -3.13 -8.16 1.92
CA PHE A 125 -2.36 -9.23 1.30
C PHE A 125 -1.89 -8.85 -0.12
N GLY A 126 -0.75 -9.40 -0.52
CA GLY A 126 -0.12 -9.12 -1.81
C GLY A 126 -0.52 -10.12 -2.91
N ALA A 127 0.13 -9.97 -4.05
CA ALA A 127 0.08 -10.94 -5.14
C ALA A 127 1.48 -11.15 -5.70
N LEU A 128 1.72 -12.34 -6.25
CA LEU A 128 2.96 -12.67 -6.92
C LEU A 128 2.70 -13.39 -8.23
N ASP A 129 2.98 -12.69 -9.33
CA ASP A 129 3.20 -13.30 -10.64
C ASP A 129 4.71 -13.54 -10.84
N PRO A 130 5.18 -14.78 -10.96
CA PRO A 130 6.59 -15.08 -11.19
C PRO A 130 7.19 -14.43 -12.44
N LYS A 131 6.36 -14.03 -13.41
CA LYS A 131 6.80 -13.34 -14.63
C LYS A 131 7.27 -11.92 -14.34
N THR A 132 6.74 -11.28 -13.29
CA THR A 132 7.13 -9.90 -12.89
C THR A 132 8.37 -9.88 -11.99
N LEU A 133 8.85 -11.06 -11.54
CA LEU A 133 10.08 -11.16 -10.77
C LEU A 133 11.32 -10.80 -11.59
N GLY A 134 12.20 -9.99 -11.00
CA GLY A 134 13.56 -9.78 -11.49
C GLY A 134 14.41 -11.06 -11.42
N VAL A 135 15.55 -11.07 -12.11
CA VAL A 135 16.40 -12.27 -12.29
C VAL A 135 16.80 -12.92 -10.95
N GLY A 136 17.20 -12.11 -9.97
CA GLY A 136 17.61 -12.60 -8.65
C GLY A 136 16.48 -13.30 -7.87
N ALA A 137 15.31 -12.65 -7.76
CA ALA A 137 14.15 -13.23 -7.10
C ALA A 137 13.64 -14.48 -7.83
N ARG A 138 13.70 -14.49 -9.17
CA ARG A 138 13.36 -15.65 -9.99
C ARG A 138 14.31 -16.83 -9.75
N LEU A 139 15.60 -16.57 -9.55
CA LEU A 139 16.58 -17.61 -9.21
C LEU A 139 16.35 -18.15 -7.79
N MET A 140 16.11 -17.28 -6.81
CA MET A 140 15.78 -17.66 -5.43
C MET A 140 14.55 -18.58 -5.37
N ARG A 141 13.50 -18.27 -6.13
CA ARG A 141 12.27 -19.07 -6.21
C ARG A 141 12.48 -20.50 -6.72
N LYS A 142 13.59 -20.80 -7.42
CA LYS A 142 13.90 -22.18 -7.85
C LYS A 142 14.29 -23.10 -6.69
N LEU A 143 14.70 -22.55 -5.55
CA LEU A 143 15.01 -23.31 -4.34
C LEU A 143 13.72 -23.64 -3.58
N PRO A 144 13.61 -24.82 -2.91
CA PRO A 144 12.41 -25.18 -2.16
C PRO A 144 11.98 -24.14 -1.12
N ALA A 145 12.94 -23.62 -0.34
CA ALA A 145 12.69 -22.56 0.65
C ALA A 145 12.23 -21.25 -0.02
N GLY A 146 12.80 -20.90 -1.18
CA GLY A 146 12.39 -19.72 -1.94
C GLY A 146 10.98 -19.83 -2.50
N ARG A 147 10.54 -21.04 -2.89
CA ARG A 147 9.17 -21.27 -3.38
C ARG A 147 8.12 -21.17 -2.28
N LYS A 148 8.47 -21.53 -1.03
CA LYS A 148 7.62 -21.31 0.16
C LYS A 148 7.49 -19.81 0.47
N LEU A 149 8.60 -19.06 0.39
CA LEU A 149 8.62 -17.61 0.68
C LEU A 149 8.00 -16.74 -0.43
N LEU A 150 8.01 -17.23 -1.67
CA LEU A 150 7.48 -16.56 -2.85
C LEU A 150 6.42 -17.44 -3.52
N PRO A 151 5.29 -17.71 -2.82
CA PRO A 151 4.20 -18.50 -3.37
C PRO A 151 3.56 -17.71 -4.52
N GLU A 152 3.32 -18.39 -5.63
CA GLU A 152 2.61 -17.80 -6.77
C GLU A 152 1.11 -17.80 -6.49
N GLY A 153 0.48 -16.67 -6.76
CA GLY A 153 -0.94 -16.47 -6.52
C GLY A 153 -1.31 -15.02 -6.35
N ASP A 154 -2.62 -14.76 -6.42
CA ASP A 154 -3.22 -13.51 -5.98
C ASP A 154 -3.90 -13.76 -4.65
N PHE A 155 -3.41 -13.10 -3.59
CA PHE A 155 -3.93 -13.24 -2.23
C PHE A 155 -4.70 -11.99 -1.79
N ARG A 156 -4.83 -10.99 -2.66
CA ARG A 156 -5.57 -9.77 -2.37
C ARG A 156 -7.03 -10.10 -2.16
N ASP A 157 -7.58 -9.62 -1.05
CA ASP A 157 -9.03 -9.56 -0.86
C ASP A 157 -9.54 -8.27 -1.49
N TRP A 158 -10.12 -8.40 -2.70
CA TRP A 158 -10.64 -7.27 -3.45
C TRP A 158 -11.85 -6.63 -2.77
N GLN A 159 -12.67 -7.42 -2.09
CA GLN A 159 -13.83 -6.89 -1.37
C GLN A 159 -13.36 -6.04 -0.19
N GLU A 160 -12.34 -6.49 0.54
CA GLU A 160 -11.70 -5.73 1.62
C GLU A 160 -11.12 -4.40 1.11
N ILE A 161 -10.38 -4.42 -0.01
CA ILE A 161 -9.80 -3.21 -0.62
C ILE A 161 -10.91 -2.21 -0.98
N GLU A 162 -12.00 -2.69 -1.56
CA GLU A 162 -13.12 -1.84 -1.94
C GLU A 162 -13.88 -1.29 -0.72
N ASP A 163 -14.08 -2.09 0.32
CA ASP A 163 -14.74 -1.65 1.55
C ASP A 163 -13.91 -0.60 2.28
N TRP A 164 -12.59 -0.77 2.31
CA TRP A 164 -11.68 0.24 2.83
C TRP A 164 -11.76 1.54 2.03
N ALA A 165 -11.72 1.47 0.70
CA ALA A 165 -11.85 2.64 -0.16
C ALA A 165 -13.21 3.36 0.00
N ARG A 166 -14.32 2.62 0.15
CA ARG A 166 -15.65 3.18 0.48
C ARG A 166 -15.67 3.85 1.86
N SER A 167 -14.91 3.34 2.82
CA SER A 167 -14.78 3.99 4.15
C SER A 167 -14.06 5.34 4.05
N ILE A 168 -13.05 5.45 3.20
CA ILE A 168 -12.33 6.69 2.91
C ILE A 168 -13.31 7.69 2.28
N ALA A 169 -14.02 7.31 1.22
CA ALA A 169 -14.98 8.18 0.55
C ALA A 169 -16.05 8.74 1.52
N ARG A 170 -16.65 7.88 2.34
CA ARG A 170 -17.61 8.33 3.38
C ARG A 170 -17.00 9.33 4.37
N THR A 171 -15.72 9.17 4.68
CA THR A 171 -14.99 10.10 5.57
C THR A 171 -14.75 11.44 4.88
N LEU A 172 -14.50 11.44 3.58
CA LEU A 172 -14.34 12.65 2.77
C LEU A 172 -15.66 13.42 2.62
N ASP A 173 -16.79 12.73 2.49
CA ASP A 173 -18.12 13.36 2.44
C ASP A 173 -18.53 14.04 3.76
N ALA A 174 -17.98 13.58 4.88
CA ALA A 174 -18.28 14.11 6.20
C ALA A 174 -17.40 15.30 6.63
N ALA A 175 -16.42 15.68 5.80
CA ALA A 175 -15.44 16.74 6.07
C ALA A 175 -15.80 18.05 5.35
#